data_AF-T0T3E4-F1
#
_entry.id   AF-T0T3E4-F1
#
_cell.length_a   1.000
_cell.length_b   1.000
_cell.length_c   1.000
_cell.angle_alpha   90.00
_cell.angle_beta   90.00
_cell.angle_gamma   90.00
#
_symmetry.space_group_name_H-M   'P 1'
#
loop_
_entity.id
_entity.type
_entity.pdbx_description
1 polymer ?
#
loop_
_entity_poly.entity_id
_entity_poly.type
_entity_poly.pdbx_seq_one_letter_code
_entity_poly.pdbx_strand_id
1 'polypeptide(L)'
;MDNNNSELTYTNDAGETVYTSAFLKKRGTCCKTNCLHCPYGFTLKNHSIEIVEMNNKQIKFANEIVRDTMPVEQSALGASLLAGAFGKKDEIRIHHITKTNFSNFAFGTFKGEVCAVIEFSNKLSESHAGRPIKKLYLKKEFQDQGLGPEHIKN
;
A
#
# COMPACT_ATOMS: atom_id res chain seq x y z
N MET A 1 -14.35 -15.56 -18.05
CA MET A 1 -15.19 -14.57 -17.35
C MET A 1 -14.38 -14.12 -16.16
N ASP A 2 -13.77 -12.94 -16.27
CA ASP A 2 -12.68 -12.55 -15.38
C ASP A 2 -13.25 -12.09 -14.05
N ASN A 3 -12.92 -12.83 -12.99
CA ASN A 3 -13.49 -12.74 -11.66
C ASN A 3 -12.88 -11.62 -10.78
N ASN A 4 -12.27 -10.60 -11.38
CA ASN A 4 -11.66 -9.49 -10.64
C ASN A 4 -12.54 -8.24 -10.71
N ASN A 5 -13.63 -8.23 -9.95
CA ASN A 5 -14.38 -7.00 -9.68
C ASN A 5 -13.68 -6.25 -8.54
N SER A 6 -12.47 -5.72 -8.81
CA SER A 6 -11.90 -4.68 -7.96
C SER A 6 -12.84 -3.47 -8.02
N GLU A 7 -13.18 -2.93 -6.86
CA GLU A 7 -14.17 -1.86 -6.71
C GLU A 7 -13.85 -0.71 -7.69
N LEU A 8 -14.78 -0.43 -8.60
CA LEU A 8 -14.61 0.58 -9.65
C LEU A 8 -14.49 2.01 -9.08
N THR A 9 -14.96 2.18 -7.85
CA THR A 9 -14.94 3.45 -7.13
C THR A 9 -14.79 3.19 -5.64
N TYR A 10 -14.24 4.16 -4.90
CA TYR A 10 -14.32 4.23 -3.44
C TYR A 10 -14.74 5.63 -3.01
N THR A 11 -15.11 5.79 -1.73
CA THR A 11 -15.37 7.10 -1.13
C THR A 11 -14.13 7.53 -0.34
N ASN A 12 -13.59 8.71 -0.63
CA ASN A 12 -12.46 9.26 0.14
C ASN A 12 -12.93 9.89 1.46
N ASP A 13 -11.97 10.35 2.28
CA ASP A 13 -12.26 10.97 3.59
C ASP A 13 -13.07 12.27 3.47
N ALA A 14 -13.09 12.90 2.29
CA ALA A 14 -13.92 14.07 1.99
C ALA A 14 -15.36 13.71 1.56
N GLY A 15 -15.70 12.42 1.47
CA GLY A 15 -17.01 11.96 1.02
C GLY A 15 -17.21 11.96 -0.50
N GLU A 16 -16.12 12.09 -1.27
CA GLU A 16 -16.15 12.15 -2.73
C GLU A 16 -15.97 10.75 -3.34
N THR A 17 -16.68 10.51 -4.45
CA THR A 17 -16.50 9.30 -5.26
C THR A 17 -15.21 9.39 -6.07
N VAL A 18 -14.27 8.50 -5.82
CA VAL A 18 -13.00 8.40 -6.53
C VAL A 18 -12.97 7.18 -7.44
N TYR A 19 -12.67 7.38 -8.72
CA TYR A 19 -12.57 6.30 -9.71
C TYR A 19 -11.22 5.59 -9.66
N THR A 20 -11.24 4.26 -9.56
CA THR A 20 -10.03 3.44 -9.49
C THR A 20 -9.40 3.19 -10.87
N SER A 21 -8.21 2.61 -10.86
CA SER A 21 -7.49 2.20 -12.07
C SER A 21 -8.31 1.21 -12.90
N ALA A 22 -9.07 0.33 -12.25
CA ALA A 22 -9.98 -0.61 -12.88
C ALA A 22 -11.10 0.09 -13.67
N PHE A 23 -11.73 1.11 -13.09
CA PHE A 23 -12.74 1.91 -13.81
C PHE A 23 -12.13 2.66 -14.99
N LEU A 24 -11.00 3.33 -14.77
CA LEU A 24 -10.34 4.10 -15.82
C LEU A 24 -9.83 3.22 -16.97
N LYS A 25 -9.43 1.98 -16.67
CA LYS A 25 -9.07 0.97 -17.67
C LYS A 25 -10.29 0.50 -18.45
N LYS A 26 -11.44 0.26 -17.80
CA LYS A 26 -12.72 -0.05 -18.46
C LYS A 26 -13.21 1.07 -19.38
N ARG A 27 -12.95 2.33 -19.04
CA ARG A 27 -13.23 3.49 -19.90
C ARG A 27 -12.48 3.44 -21.25
N GLY A 28 -11.36 2.72 -21.31
CA GLY A 28 -10.65 2.41 -22.56
C GLY A 28 -9.78 3.53 -23.14
N THR A 29 -9.74 4.72 -22.52
CA THR A 29 -8.90 5.83 -22.99
C THR A 29 -8.26 6.65 -21.87
N CYS A 30 -7.05 7.15 -22.14
CA CYS A 30 -6.31 8.03 -21.25
C CYS A 30 -6.80 9.47 -21.39
N CYS A 31 -7.18 10.08 -20.26
CA CYS A 31 -7.61 11.48 -20.21
C CYS A 31 -6.47 12.49 -20.34
N LYS A 32 -5.22 12.09 -20.13
CA LYS A 32 -4.01 12.95 -20.17
C LYS A 32 -4.04 14.14 -19.19
N THR A 33 -4.74 14.02 -18.07
CA THR A 33 -4.85 15.05 -17.02
C THR A 33 -4.16 14.68 -15.70
N ASN A 34 -3.21 13.74 -15.71
CA ASN A 34 -2.54 13.24 -14.49
C ASN A 34 -3.53 12.75 -13.42
N CYS A 35 -4.59 12.04 -13.80
CA CYS A 35 -5.55 11.48 -12.84
C CYS A 35 -4.88 10.55 -11.80
N LEU A 36 -5.42 10.54 -10.57
CA LEU A 36 -4.85 9.86 -9.40
C LEU A 36 -4.59 8.36 -9.67
N HIS A 37 -5.56 7.69 -10.29
CA HIS A 37 -5.50 6.25 -10.55
C HIS A 37 -5.21 5.89 -12.01
N CYS A 38 -4.33 6.65 -12.68
CA CYS A 38 -4.06 6.43 -14.11
C CYS A 38 -3.47 5.04 -14.39
N PRO A 39 -4.16 4.16 -15.15
CA PRO A 39 -3.66 2.83 -15.47
C PRO A 39 -2.69 2.82 -16.67
N TYR A 40 -2.46 3.98 -17.31
CA TYR A 40 -1.67 4.11 -18.55
C TYR A 40 -0.27 4.70 -18.33
N GLY A 41 0.15 4.85 -17.06
CA GLY A 41 1.46 5.40 -16.71
C GLY A 41 1.66 6.89 -17.05
N PHE A 42 0.64 7.61 -17.52
CA PHE A 42 0.76 9.04 -17.84
C PHE A 42 1.10 9.87 -16.61
N THR A 43 0.41 9.61 -15.48
CA THR A 43 0.64 10.32 -14.22
C THR A 43 2.03 10.00 -13.63
N LEU A 44 2.50 8.76 -13.75
CA LEU A 44 3.79 8.31 -13.21
C LEU A 44 5.00 8.99 -13.87
N LYS A 45 4.85 9.54 -15.08
CA LYS A 45 5.89 10.33 -15.75
C LYS A 45 6.09 11.71 -15.11
N ASN A 46 5.06 12.22 -14.44
CA ASN A 46 4.99 13.60 -13.97
C ASN A 46 4.93 13.71 -12.44
N HIS A 47 4.68 12.59 -11.73
CA HIS A 47 4.49 12.56 -10.29
C HIS A 47 5.23 11.37 -9.68
N SER A 48 5.79 11.59 -8.51
CA SER A 48 6.49 10.61 -7.68
C SER A 48 5.74 10.39 -6.38
N ILE A 49 6.06 9.31 -5.68
CA ILE A 49 5.66 9.08 -4.30
C ILE A 49 6.56 9.92 -3.39
N GLU A 50 5.96 10.75 -2.55
CA GLU A 50 6.65 11.57 -1.55
C GLU A 50 6.61 10.88 -0.18
N ILE A 51 7.76 10.87 0.49
CA ILE A 51 7.90 10.27 1.83
C ILE A 51 7.37 11.26 2.86
N VAL A 52 6.45 10.81 3.70
CA VAL A 52 5.91 11.57 4.83
C VAL A 52 6.13 10.78 6.11
N GLU A 53 6.78 11.40 7.09
CA GLU A 53 7.03 10.79 8.40
C GLU A 53 5.71 10.40 9.08
N MET A 54 5.69 9.22 9.71
CA MET A 54 4.55 8.80 10.52
C MET A 54 4.80 9.07 11.99
N ASN A 55 3.72 9.24 12.74
CA ASN A 55 3.77 9.26 14.20
C ASN A 55 3.01 8.07 14.82
N ASN A 56 3.20 7.88 16.13
CA ASN A 56 2.59 6.80 16.89
C ASN A 56 1.05 6.72 16.81
N LYS A 57 0.35 7.85 16.57
CA LYS A 57 -1.12 7.86 16.47
C LYS A 57 -1.60 7.25 15.17
N GLN A 58 -0.74 7.19 14.14
CA GLN A 58 -1.07 6.70 12.81
C GLN A 58 -0.71 5.21 12.60
N ILE A 59 -0.15 4.55 13.62
CA ILE A 59 0.24 3.13 13.56
C ILE A 59 -0.93 2.23 13.15
N LYS A 60 -2.14 2.51 13.66
CA LYS A 60 -3.33 1.70 13.33
C LYS A 60 -3.63 1.77 11.82
N PHE A 61 -3.65 2.98 11.27
CA PHE A 61 -3.89 3.22 9.85
C PHE A 61 -2.79 2.60 8.96
N ALA A 62 -1.53 2.70 9.37
CA ALA A 62 -0.43 2.06 8.64
C ALA A 62 -0.57 0.53 8.62
N ASN A 63 -0.99 -0.09 9.73
CA ASN A 63 -1.24 -1.53 9.79
C ASN A 63 -2.44 -1.97 8.94
N GLU A 64 -3.45 -1.12 8.73
CA GLU A 64 -4.57 -1.39 7.82
C GLU A 64 -4.05 -1.48 6.37
N ILE A 65 -3.24 -0.51 5.92
CA ILE A 65 -2.62 -0.51 4.58
C ILE A 65 -1.74 -1.75 4.36
N VAL A 66 -0.91 -2.09 5.36
CA VAL A 66 -0.02 -3.26 5.29
C VAL A 66 -0.80 -4.57 5.14
N ARG A 67 -1.93 -4.69 5.86
CA ARG A 67 -2.82 -5.86 5.77
C ARG A 67 -3.48 -5.99 4.40
N ASP A 68 -3.90 -4.88 3.81
CA ASP A 68 -4.55 -4.87 2.49
C ASP A 68 -3.57 -5.22 1.35
N THR A 69 -2.28 -4.92 1.50
CA THR A 69 -1.26 -5.29 0.50
C THR A 69 -0.89 -6.77 0.55
N MET A 70 -0.93 -7.37 1.72
CA MET A 70 -0.64 -8.79 1.93
C MET A 70 -1.86 -9.44 2.54
N PRO A 71 -2.88 -9.79 1.72
CA PRO A 71 -3.88 -10.71 2.20
C PRO A 71 -3.12 -11.95 2.67
N VAL A 72 -3.20 -12.22 3.97
CA VAL A 72 -2.71 -13.47 4.51
C VAL A 72 -3.37 -14.55 3.67
N GLU A 73 -2.60 -15.34 2.92
CA GLU A 73 -3.11 -16.58 2.35
C GLU A 73 -3.44 -17.53 3.50
N GLN A 74 -4.54 -17.24 4.19
CA GLN A 74 -5.27 -18.24 4.91
C GLN A 74 -5.99 -19.02 3.83
N SER A 75 -5.33 -20.03 3.24
CA SER A 75 -6.09 -21.25 3.11
C SER A 75 -6.48 -21.60 4.54
N ALA A 76 -7.68 -21.20 4.97
CA ALA A 76 -8.17 -21.46 6.32
C ALA A 76 -8.08 -22.96 6.65
N LEU A 77 -8.15 -23.81 5.61
CA LEU A 77 -7.81 -25.22 5.64
C LEU A 77 -6.34 -25.49 6.05
N GLY A 78 -5.36 -24.89 5.36
CA GLY A 78 -3.94 -25.11 5.64
C GLY A 78 -3.54 -24.62 7.03
N ALA A 79 -4.01 -23.44 7.44
CA ALA A 79 -3.78 -22.91 8.78
C ALA A 79 -4.41 -23.79 9.88
N SER A 80 -5.63 -24.31 9.66
CA SER A 80 -6.30 -25.19 10.62
C SER A 80 -5.66 -26.59 10.69
N LEU A 81 -5.25 -27.15 9.54
CA LEU A 81 -4.56 -28.44 9.46
C LEU A 81 -3.19 -28.38 10.17
N LEU A 82 -2.42 -27.32 9.94
CA LEU A 82 -1.13 -27.12 10.59
C LEU A 82 -1.26 -26.86 12.10
N ALA A 83 -2.28 -26.09 12.52
CA ALA A 83 -2.55 -25.86 13.94
C ALA A 83 -2.96 -27.14 14.68
N GLY A 84 -3.69 -28.04 14.02
CA GLY A 84 -4.01 -29.37 14.55
C GLY A 84 -2.80 -30.30 14.66
N ALA A 85 -1.82 -30.18 13.76
CA ALA A 85 -0.64 -31.06 13.70
C ALA A 85 0.54 -30.58 14.58
N PHE A 86 0.75 -29.28 14.73
CA PHE A 86 1.91 -28.70 15.42
C PHE A 86 1.56 -27.90 16.69
N GLY A 87 0.29 -27.90 17.10
CA GLY A 87 -0.24 -27.03 18.17
C GLY A 87 -0.45 -25.59 17.68
N LYS A 88 -1.09 -24.74 18.51
CA LYS A 88 -1.26 -23.30 18.23
C LYS A 88 0.12 -22.63 18.17
N LYS A 89 0.75 -22.63 17.00
CA LYS A 89 1.97 -21.87 16.76
C LYS A 89 1.57 -20.42 16.53
N ASP A 90 2.30 -19.54 17.20
CA ASP A 90 2.09 -18.09 17.30
C ASP A 90 1.46 -17.45 16.07
N GLU A 91 0.55 -16.53 16.32
CA GLU A 91 -0.09 -15.61 15.37
C GLU A 91 0.73 -15.44 14.09
N ILE A 92 0.13 -15.87 12.98
CA ILE A 92 0.57 -15.61 11.60
C ILE A 92 1.35 -14.30 11.58
N ARG A 93 2.60 -14.31 11.12
CA ARG A 93 3.49 -13.13 11.11
C ARG A 93 2.89 -12.00 10.28
N ILE A 94 1.97 -11.23 10.88
CA ILE A 94 1.52 -9.96 10.36
C ILE A 94 2.74 -9.06 10.43
N HIS A 95 3.10 -8.39 9.33
CA HIS A 95 4.05 -7.28 9.38
C HIS A 95 3.43 -6.18 10.23
N HIS A 96 3.54 -6.29 11.55
CA HIS A 96 2.85 -5.42 12.50
C HIS A 96 3.76 -4.27 12.90
N ILE A 97 3.31 -3.06 12.58
CA ILE A 97 3.94 -1.82 13.02
C ILE A 97 3.55 -1.59 14.47
N THR A 98 4.54 -1.37 15.33
CA THR A 98 4.42 -1.14 16.76
C THR A 98 5.05 0.20 17.14
N LYS A 99 4.80 0.67 18.36
CA LYS A 99 5.47 1.85 18.93
C LYS A 99 6.99 1.73 19.00
N THR A 100 7.54 0.52 18.89
CA THR A 100 8.98 0.27 18.97
C THR A 100 9.66 0.19 17.61
N ASN A 101 8.90 -0.02 16.53
CA ASN A 101 9.45 -0.16 15.18
C ASN A 101 8.92 0.86 14.17
N PHE A 102 7.95 1.72 14.53
CA PHE A 102 7.33 2.67 13.59
C PHE A 102 8.32 3.63 12.92
N SER A 103 9.46 3.91 13.56
CA SER A 103 10.56 4.70 12.97
C SER A 103 11.23 4.03 11.77
N ASN A 104 10.95 2.77 11.49
CA ASN A 104 11.36 2.08 10.27
C ASN A 104 10.39 2.26 9.11
N PHE A 105 9.29 2.96 9.35
CA PHE A 105 8.22 3.12 8.38
C PHE A 105 7.93 4.59 8.14
N ALA A 106 7.47 4.90 6.93
CA ALA A 106 6.88 6.19 6.58
C ALA A 106 5.62 5.97 5.75
N PHE A 107 4.82 7.02 5.58
CA PHE A 107 3.79 7.03 4.55
C PHE A 107 4.41 7.43 3.21
N GLY A 108 3.91 6.82 2.14
CA GLY A 108 4.05 7.32 0.79
C GLY A 108 2.80 8.09 0.41
N THR A 109 2.96 9.31 -0.08
CA THR A 109 1.86 10.10 -0.66
C THR A 109 2.03 10.23 -2.15
N PHE A 110 0.93 10.16 -2.90
CA PHE A 110 0.90 10.34 -4.34
C PHE A 110 -0.16 11.37 -4.70
N LYS A 111 0.27 12.50 -5.27
CA LYS A 111 -0.59 13.67 -5.52
C LYS A 111 -1.34 14.16 -4.26
N GLY A 112 -0.68 14.11 -3.10
CA GLY A 112 -1.23 14.54 -1.81
C GLY A 112 -2.03 13.47 -1.06
N GLU A 113 -2.34 12.34 -1.69
CA GLU A 113 -3.12 11.26 -1.06
C GLU A 113 -2.19 10.17 -0.51
N VAL A 114 -2.48 9.65 0.69
CA VAL A 114 -1.71 8.51 1.23
C VAL A 114 -1.97 7.28 0.38
N CYS A 115 -0.95 6.86 -0.36
CA CYS A 115 -1.02 5.72 -1.28
C CYS A 115 -0.34 4.47 -0.74
N ALA A 116 0.56 4.61 0.25
CA ALA A 116 1.37 3.49 0.71
C ALA A 116 1.92 3.64 2.13
N VAL A 117 2.41 2.52 2.67
CA VAL A 117 3.41 2.49 3.74
C VAL A 117 4.75 2.03 3.15
N ILE A 118 5.83 2.71 3.51
CA ILE A 118 7.20 2.42 3.07
C ILE A 118 7.95 1.84 4.26
N GLU A 119 8.51 0.64 4.14
CA GLU A 119 9.42 0.05 5.12
C GLU A 119 10.87 0.28 4.65
N PHE A 120 11.69 0.82 5.53
CA PHE A 120 13.11 1.02 5.31
C PHE A 120 13.93 -0.07 6.00
N SER A 121 15.11 -0.36 5.44
CA SER A 121 16.10 -1.17 6.14
C SER A 121 16.59 -0.47 7.42
N ASN A 122 16.94 -1.28 8.43
CA ASN A 122 17.58 -0.81 9.66
C ASN A 122 19.01 -0.35 9.34
N LYS A 123 19.18 0.95 9.13
CA LYS A 123 20.48 1.62 9.34
C LYS A 123 20.28 2.73 10.36
N LEU A 124 21.31 2.97 11.17
CA LEU A 124 21.41 4.04 12.16
C LEU A 124 21.37 5.43 11.48
N SER A 125 20.21 5.82 10.97
CA SER A 125 19.96 7.18 10.49
C SER A 125 18.77 7.73 11.27
N GLU A 126 18.94 8.94 11.80
CA GLU A 126 17.87 9.71 12.43
C GLU A 126 16.83 10.19 11.42
N SER A 127 17.12 10.11 10.12
CA SER A 127 16.22 10.51 9.02
C SER A 127 15.96 9.38 8.02
N HIS A 128 14.82 9.46 7.32
CA HIS A 128 14.51 8.54 6.21
C HIS A 128 15.32 8.82 4.94
N ALA A 129 15.91 10.00 4.81
CA ALA A 129 16.74 10.38 3.67
C ALA A 129 17.92 9.42 3.49
N GLY A 130 18.07 8.88 2.27
CA GLY A 130 19.14 7.94 1.94
C GLY A 130 19.01 6.53 2.55
N ARG A 131 17.93 6.21 3.27
CA ARG A 131 17.69 4.84 3.75
C ARG A 131 17.26 3.93 2.58
N PRO A 132 17.87 2.75 2.42
CA PRO A 132 17.40 1.80 1.42
C PRO A 132 15.98 1.34 1.74
N ILE A 133 15.09 1.45 0.75
CA ILE A 133 13.72 0.95 0.81
C ILE A 133 13.77 -0.58 0.83
N LYS A 134 13.19 -1.17 1.87
CA LYS A 134 13.05 -2.62 2.00
C LYS A 134 11.76 -3.11 1.34
N LYS A 135 10.66 -2.38 1.53
CA LYS A 135 9.35 -2.78 1.00
C LYS A 135 8.41 -1.59 0.83
N LEU A 136 7.53 -1.68 -0.17
CA LEU A 136 6.42 -0.75 -0.40
C LEU A 136 5.11 -1.51 -0.25
N TYR A 137 4.22 -1.01 0.61
CA TYR A 137 2.90 -1.57 0.88
C TYR A 137 1.85 -0.62 0.31
N LEU A 138 1.29 -0.92 -0.87
CA LEU A 138 0.31 -0.07 -1.53
C LEU A 138 -1.09 -0.28 -0.94
N LYS A 139 -1.75 0.82 -0.60
CA LYS A 139 -3.17 0.84 -0.24
C LYS A 139 -4.00 0.24 -1.38
N LYS A 140 -5.06 -0.51 -1.04
CA LYS A 140 -5.84 -1.33 -1.99
C LYS A 140 -6.19 -0.61 -3.29
N GLU A 141 -6.70 0.62 -3.21
CA GLU A 141 -7.12 1.39 -4.38
C GLU A 141 -5.95 1.92 -5.25
N PHE A 142 -4.73 1.96 -4.72
CA PHE A 142 -3.51 2.35 -5.45
C PHE A 142 -2.77 1.17 -6.06
N GLN A 143 -3.31 -0.05 -5.91
CA GLN A 143 -2.80 -1.24 -6.58
C GLN A 143 -3.20 -1.23 -8.07
N ASP A 144 -2.51 -2.03 -8.88
CA ASP A 144 -2.79 -2.23 -10.30
C ASP A 144 -2.71 -0.98 -11.22
N GLN A 145 -2.01 0.07 -10.81
CA GLN A 145 -1.77 1.28 -11.62
C GLN A 145 -0.30 1.54 -11.97
N GLY A 146 0.58 0.58 -11.66
CA GLY A 146 2.01 0.66 -11.97
C GLY A 146 2.87 1.42 -10.95
N LEU A 147 2.32 1.80 -9.79
CA LEU A 147 3.13 2.34 -8.70
C LEU A 147 4.07 1.25 -8.14
N GLY A 148 5.28 1.66 -7.79
CA GLY A 148 6.36 0.79 -7.32
C GLY A 148 7.46 1.57 -6.61
N PRO A 149 8.41 0.91 -5.94
CA PRO A 149 9.50 1.57 -5.22
C PRO A 149 10.33 2.55 -6.06
N GLU A 150 10.46 2.29 -7.37
CA GLU A 150 11.14 3.14 -8.34
C GLU A 150 10.47 4.52 -8.54
N HIS A 151 9.22 4.66 -8.09
CA HIS A 151 8.48 5.92 -8.14
C HIS A 151 8.66 6.76 -6.88
N ILE A 152 9.40 6.29 -5.86
CA ILE A 152 9.65 7.05 -4.63
C ILE A 152 10.73 8.10 -4.90
N LYS A 153 10.42 9.35 -4.54
CA LYS A 153 11.38 10.44 -4.57
C LYS A 153 12.32 10.31 -3.37
N ASN A 154 13.55 9.89 -3.62
CA ASN A 154 14.65 9.86 -2.64
C ASN A 154 15.22 11.25 -2.40
#